data_AF-A0A0G1D199-F1
#
_entry.id   AF-A0A0G1D199-F1
#
_cell.length_a   1.000
_cell.length_b   1.000
_cell.length_c   1.000
_cell.angle_alpha   90.00
_cell.angle_beta   90.00
_cell.angle_gamma   90.00
#
_symmetry.space_group_name_H-M   'P 1'
#
loop_
_entity.id
_entity.type
_entity.pdbx_description
1 polymer ?
#
loop_
_entity_poly.entity_id
_entity_poly.type
_entity_poly.pdbx_seq_one_letter_code
_entity_poly.pdbx_strand_id
1 'polypeptide(L)'
;MDFIFLISTSAIISATWLLTYVYFYSPKARIERLWKEIFRITFRKKEQEKISRDICNPLVEEYEKMIRKRYKMINSLLDYYFDPEEDQEYIEENRPKSMW
;
A
#
# COMPACT_ATOMS: atom_id res chain seq x y z
N MET A 1 18.27 -12.17 40.82
CA MET A 1 18.13 -10.96 39.96
C MET A 1 17.72 -11.33 38.53
N ASP A 2 17.65 -12.60 38.18
CA ASP A 2 17.51 -13.07 36.79
C ASP A 2 16.06 -13.06 36.28
N PHE A 3 15.08 -13.22 37.18
CA PHE A 3 13.67 -13.27 36.80
C PHE A 3 13.11 -11.92 36.32
N ILE A 4 13.49 -10.82 36.98
CA ILE A 4 13.08 -9.46 36.60
C ILE A 4 13.73 -9.06 35.27
N PHE A 5 14.98 -9.49 35.04
CA PHE A 5 15.71 -9.22 33.79
C PHE A 5 15.15 -10.02 32.59
N LEU A 6 14.69 -11.25 32.82
CA LEU A 6 13.99 -12.05 31.79
C LEU A 6 12.62 -11.47 31.42
N ILE A 7 11.88 -10.94 32.40
CA ILE A 7 10.58 -10.28 32.14
C ILE A 7 10.78 -8.97 31.37
N SER A 8 11.79 -8.16 31.74
CA SER A 8 12.04 -6.89 31.06
C SER A 8 12.51 -7.09 29.62
N THR A 9 13.40 -8.05 29.36
CA THR A 9 13.87 -8.36 28.00
C THR A 9 12.76 -8.93 27.12
N SER A 10 11.93 -9.84 27.62
CA SER A 10 10.77 -10.36 26.87
C SER A 10 9.72 -9.29 26.56
N ALA A 11 9.47 -8.36 27.49
CA ALA A 11 8.59 -7.22 27.26
C ALA A 11 9.13 -6.29 26.16
N ILE A 12 10.43 -5.99 26.16
CA ILE A 12 11.08 -5.16 25.13
C ILE A 12 10.97 -5.83 23.75
N ILE A 13 11.23 -7.13 23.66
CA ILE A 13 11.12 -7.90 22.41
C ILE A 13 9.68 -7.86 21.89
N SER A 14 8.71 -8.09 22.77
CA SER A 14 7.28 -8.09 22.41
C SER A 14 6.81 -6.71 21.95
N ALA A 15 7.22 -5.64 22.64
CA ALA A 15 6.92 -4.26 22.25
C ALA A 15 7.55 -3.91 20.90
N THR A 16 8.80 -4.29 20.69
CA THR A 16 9.52 -4.07 19.42
C THR A 16 8.85 -4.83 18.27
N TRP A 17 8.43 -6.07 18.51
CA TRP A 17 7.71 -6.87 17.52
C TRP A 17 6.36 -6.23 17.16
N LEU A 18 5.59 -5.80 18.16
CA LEU A 18 4.29 -5.16 17.96
C LEU A 18 4.44 -3.86 17.15
N LEU A 19 5.40 -3.00 17.51
CA LEU A 19 5.69 -1.78 16.78
C LEU A 19 6.11 -2.09 15.35
N THR A 20 7.00 -3.06 15.14
CA THR A 20 7.43 -3.48 13.80
C THR A 20 6.23 -3.96 12.97
N TYR A 21 5.34 -4.75 13.58
CA TYR A 21 4.12 -5.21 12.92
C TYR A 21 3.20 -4.04 12.53
N VAL A 22 2.94 -3.11 13.44
CA VAL A 22 2.07 -1.96 13.18
C VAL A 22 2.65 -1.06 12.09
N TYR A 23 3.94 -0.74 12.14
CA TYR A 23 4.56 0.17 11.18
C TYR A 23 4.80 -0.46 9.80
N PHE A 24 5.22 -1.73 9.74
CA PHE A 24 5.61 -2.35 8.48
C PHE A 24 4.59 -3.33 7.92
N TYR A 25 3.75 -3.92 8.75
CA TYR A 25 2.87 -5.02 8.35
C TYR A 25 1.38 -4.71 8.48
N SER A 26 1.00 -3.57 9.08
CA SER A 26 -0.42 -3.18 9.18
C SER A 26 -1.06 -3.01 7.80
N PRO A 27 -2.37 -3.29 7.67
CA PRO A 27 -3.12 -3.07 6.44
C PRO A 27 -2.99 -1.64 5.91
N LYS A 28 -3.06 -0.63 6.80
CA LYS A 28 -2.90 0.80 6.45
C LYS A 28 -1.52 1.08 5.82
N ALA A 29 -0.44 0.58 6.42
CA ALA A 29 0.92 0.76 5.89
C ALA A 29 1.13 0.02 4.55
N ARG A 30 0.46 -1.12 4.33
CA ARG A 30 0.49 -1.82 3.04
C ARG A 30 -0.23 -1.00 1.95
N ILE A 31 -1.41 -0.47 2.26
CA ILE A 31 -2.18 0.40 1.34
C ILE A 31 -1.38 1.65 0.99
N GLU A 32 -0.77 2.32 1.96
CA GLU A 32 0.05 3.51 1.72
C GLU A 32 1.25 3.21 0.79
N ARG A 33 1.92 2.07 0.99
CA ARG A 33 3.01 1.64 0.09
C ARG A 33 2.53 1.39 -1.32
N LEU A 34 1.37 0.76 -1.50
CA LEU A 34 0.78 0.54 -2.83
C LEU A 34 0.46 1.86 -3.52
N TRP A 35 -0.08 2.84 -2.80
CA TRP A 35 -0.30 4.19 -3.34
C TRP A 35 0.99 4.88 -3.77
N LYS A 36 2.06 4.81 -2.96
CA LYS A 36 3.39 5.33 -3.32
C LYS A 36 3.94 4.67 -4.59
N GLU A 37 3.75 3.37 -4.75
CA GLU A 37 4.13 2.65 -5.97
C GLU A 37 3.32 3.11 -7.19
N ILE A 38 2.00 3.24 -7.06
CA ILE A 38 1.12 3.74 -8.13
C ILE A 38 1.54 5.13 -8.58
N PHE A 39 1.81 6.03 -7.63
CA PHE A 39 2.29 7.38 -7.94
C PHE A 39 3.61 7.35 -8.73
N ARG A 40 4.57 6.53 -8.29
CA ARG A 40 5.85 6.36 -8.99
C ARG A 40 5.67 5.83 -10.41
N ILE A 41 4.80 4.83 -10.60
CA ILE A 41 4.52 4.26 -11.93
C ILE A 41 3.84 5.30 -12.82
N THR A 42 2.88 6.04 -12.28
CA THR A 42 2.15 7.10 -13.00
C THR A 42 3.09 8.21 -13.45
N PHE A 43 4.04 8.61 -12.61
CA PHE A 43 5.06 9.59 -12.97
C PHE A 43 5.93 9.09 -14.14
N ARG A 44 6.41 7.84 -14.08
CA ARG A 44 7.19 7.22 -15.16
C ARG A 44 6.39 7.08 -16.45
N LYS A 45 5.10 6.72 -16.36
CA LYS A 45 4.19 6.66 -17.50
C LYS A 45 4.14 8.01 -18.22
N LYS A 46 3.90 9.10 -17.47
CA LYS A 46 3.82 10.46 -18.01
C LYS A 46 5.13 10.92 -18.66
N GLU A 47 6.27 10.54 -18.08
CA GLU A 47 7.59 10.83 -18.65
C GLU A 47 7.79 10.11 -20.00
N GLN A 48 7.42 8.83 -20.08
CA GLN A 48 7.49 8.05 -21.31
C GLN A 48 6.52 8.55 -22.38
N GLU A 49 5.28 8.89 -22.01
CA GLU A 49 4.28 9.49 -22.93
C GLU A 49 4.78 10.81 -23.52
N LYS A 50 5.51 11.62 -22.74
CA LYS A 50 6.09 12.89 -23.22
C LYS A 50 7.19 12.67 -24.27
N ILE A 51 7.96 11.59 -24.16
CA ILE A 51 9.06 11.24 -25.06
C ILE A 51 8.51 10.58 -26.34
N SER A 52 7.50 9.73 -26.23
CA SER A 52 7.03 8.85 -27.30
C SER A 52 5.76 9.34 -28.02
N ARG A 53 5.54 10.66 -28.17
CA ARG A 53 4.26 11.28 -28.63
C ARG A 53 3.54 10.62 -29.81
N ASP A 54 4.22 9.88 -30.68
CA ASP A 54 3.67 9.36 -31.94
C ASP A 54 3.63 7.82 -32.09
N ILE A 55 3.97 7.03 -31.07
CA ILE A 55 3.95 5.56 -31.19
C ILE A 55 3.18 4.95 -30.03
N CYS A 56 2.20 4.10 -30.35
CA CYS A 56 1.53 3.22 -29.40
C CYS A 56 2.58 2.41 -28.65
N ASN A 57 2.98 2.90 -27.48
CA ASN A 57 4.14 2.41 -26.77
C ASN A 57 3.70 1.25 -25.86
N PRO A 58 4.13 0.00 -26.11
CA PRO A 58 3.77 -1.15 -25.28
C PRO A 58 4.13 -0.98 -23.80
N LEU A 59 5.10 -0.10 -23.47
CA LEU A 59 5.45 0.26 -22.09
C LEU A 59 4.34 1.04 -21.37
N VAL A 60 3.60 1.88 -22.09
CA VAL A 60 2.49 2.65 -21.52
C VAL A 60 1.36 1.71 -21.10
N GLU A 61 1.03 0.74 -21.96
CA GLU A 61 0.04 -0.30 -21.65
C GLU A 61 0.49 -1.17 -20.46
N GLU A 62 1.78 -1.49 -20.38
CA GLU A 62 2.36 -2.21 -19.25
C GLU A 62 2.21 -1.44 -17.93
N TYR A 63 2.49 -0.12 -17.93
CA TYR A 63 2.29 0.72 -16.75
C TYR A 63 0.83 0.76 -16.32
N GLU A 64 -0.12 0.82 -17.25
CA GLU A 64 -1.55 0.75 -16.90
C GLU A 64 -1.95 -0.60 -16.30
N LYS A 65 -1.42 -1.71 -16.82
CA LYS A 65 -1.64 -3.04 -16.25
C LYS A 65 -1.07 -3.11 -14.83
N MET A 66 0.12 -2.55 -14.61
CA MET A 66 0.78 -2.48 -13.30
C MET A 66 -0.02 -1.63 -12.29
N ILE A 67 -0.57 -0.49 -12.71
CA ILE A 67 -1.43 0.36 -11.86
C ILE A 67 -2.73 -0.37 -11.55
N ARG A 68 -3.41 -0.95 -12.55
CA ARG A 68 -4.66 -1.69 -12.35
C ARG A 68 -4.50 -2.86 -11.38
N LYS A 69 -3.39 -3.61 -11.46
CA LYS A 69 -3.10 -4.70 -10.52
C LYS A 69 -3.01 -4.20 -9.07
N ARG A 70 -2.39 -3.04 -8.85
CA ARG A 70 -2.23 -2.44 -7.51
C ARG A 70 -3.54 -1.86 -6.98
N TYR A 71 -4.37 -1.25 -7.82
CA TYR A 71 -5.73 -0.85 -7.42
C TYR A 71 -6.57 -2.04 -6.94
N LYS A 72 -6.50 -3.18 -7.65
CA LYS A 72 -7.16 -4.41 -7.20
C LYS A 72 -6.65 -4.86 -5.83
N MET A 73 -5.33 -4.81 -5.61
CA MET A 73 -4.74 -5.15 -4.30
C MET A 73 -5.21 -4.21 -3.19
N ILE A 74 -5.29 -2.90 -3.44
CA ILE A 74 -5.82 -1.93 -2.47
C ILE A 74 -7.27 -2.27 -2.13
N ASN A 75 -8.13 -2.48 -3.14
CA ASN A 75 -9.52 -2.87 -2.92
C ASN A 75 -9.63 -4.15 -2.10
N SER A 76 -8.88 -5.21 -2.45
CA SER A 76 -8.91 -6.46 -1.68
C SER A 76 -8.42 -6.28 -0.23
N LEU A 77 -7.46 -5.39 0.03
CA LEU A 77 -7.03 -5.08 1.39
C LEU A 77 -8.10 -4.29 2.16
N LEU A 78 -8.76 -3.34 1.51
CA LEU A 78 -9.88 -2.59 2.09
C LEU A 78 -11.03 -3.52 2.43
N ASP A 79 -11.46 -4.36 1.47
CA ASP A 79 -12.58 -5.29 1.62
C ASP A 79 -12.31 -6.38 2.67
N TYR A 80 -11.05 -6.74 2.93
CA TYR A 80 -10.70 -7.82 3.87
C TYR A 80 -10.45 -7.35 5.30
N TYR A 81 -9.84 -6.17 5.49
CA TYR A 81 -9.35 -5.74 6.80
C TYR A 81 -10.17 -4.64 7.47
N PHE A 82 -11.07 -3.98 6.75
CA PHE A 82 -11.78 -2.80 7.23
C PHE A 82 -13.28 -3.02 7.18
N ASP A 83 -13.98 -2.55 8.20
CA ASP A 83 -15.42 -2.65 8.28
C ASP A 83 -16.06 -1.48 7.51
N PRO A 84 -17.00 -1.72 6.58
CA PRO A 84 -17.59 -0.66 5.78
C PRO A 84 -18.42 0.36 6.58
N GLU A 85 -18.92 -0.01 7.75
CA GLU A 85 -19.69 0.87 8.64
C GLU A 85 -18.77 1.64 9.59
N GLU A 86 -17.74 0.97 10.16
CA GLU A 86 -16.84 1.62 11.12
C GLU A 86 -15.71 2.43 10.46
N ASP A 87 -15.17 1.95 9.33
CA ASP A 87 -14.01 2.54 8.65
C ASP A 87 -14.39 3.29 7.35
N GLN A 88 -15.65 3.70 7.21
CA GLN A 88 -16.20 4.29 5.98
C GLN A 88 -15.31 5.41 5.41
N GLU A 89 -14.93 6.39 6.24
CA GLU A 89 -14.09 7.53 5.83
C GLU A 89 -12.75 7.06 5.24
N TYR A 90 -12.06 6.14 5.93
CA TYR A 90 -10.78 5.61 5.46
C TYR A 90 -10.92 4.82 4.16
N ILE A 91 -11.98 4.02 4.03
CA ILE A 91 -12.28 3.27 2.82
C ILE A 91 -12.56 4.23 1.66
N GLU A 92 -13.37 5.26 1.86
CA GLU A 92 -13.71 6.23 0.82
C GLU A 92 -12.51 7.03 0.31
N GLU A 93 -11.60 7.39 1.22
CA GLU A 93 -10.36 8.09 0.87
C GLU A 93 -9.39 7.21 0.06
N ASN A 94 -9.31 5.92 0.40
CA ASN A 94 -8.28 5.04 -0.13
C ASN A 94 -8.76 4.13 -1.25
N ARG A 95 -10.07 3.96 -1.44
CA ARG A 95 -10.64 3.14 -2.51
C ARG A 95 -10.35 3.83 -3.84
N PRO A 96 -9.56 3.22 -4.73
CA PRO A 96 -9.34 3.76 -6.05
C PRO A 96 -10.69 3.85 -6.77
N LYS A 97 -11.16 5.08 -6.97
CA LYS A 97 -12.31 5.36 -7.82
C LYS A 97 -11.93 4.88 -9.22
N SER A 98 -12.81 4.13 -9.88
CA SER A 98 -12.56 3.66 -11.23
C SER A 98 -12.20 4.86 -12.10
N MET A 99 -10.91 5.01 -12.41
CA MET A 99 -10.45 6.10 -13.25
C MET A 99 -10.53 5.65 -14.70
N TRP A 100 -11.75 5.33 -15.14
CA TRP A 100 -12.15 5.02 -16.51
C TRP A 100 -13.62 5.38 -16.68
#